data_AF-A0A929IYW6-F1
#
_entry.id   AF-A0A929IYW6-F1
#
_cell.length_a   1.000
_cell.length_b   1.000
_cell.length_c   1.000
_cell.angle_alpha   90.00
_cell.angle_beta   90.00
_cell.angle_gamma   90.00
#
_symmetry.space_group_name_H-M   'P 1'
#
loop_
_entity.id
_entity.type
_entity.pdbx_description
1 polymer ?
#
loop_
_entity_poly.entity_id
_entity_poly.type
_entity_poly.pdbx_seq_one_letter_code
_entity_poly.pdbx_strand_id
1 'polypeptide(L)'
;MEEESKLEKLVKTSRKTGEGEDWIFSLTPIVVAFVFYIMFILSTEIEQKGLFIAYGAAAGIIGLESYWIVRGWRNNHGSTIVMGVLGIAITLGLLSLYMSFV
;
A
#
# COMPACT_ATOMS: atom_id res chain seq x y z
N MET A 1 21.40 26.87 -18.33
CA MET A 1 20.74 26.30 -17.13
C MET A 1 20.68 24.81 -17.37
N GLU A 2 21.44 24.00 -16.63
CA GLU A 2 21.28 22.54 -16.67
C GLU A 2 19.90 22.19 -16.12
N GLU A 3 19.14 21.39 -16.87
CA GLU A 3 17.89 20.85 -16.38
C GLU A 3 18.19 19.87 -15.25
N GLU A 4 17.71 20.20 -14.06
CA GLU A 4 17.89 19.37 -12.87
C GLU A 4 17.32 17.95 -13.10
N SER A 5 18.12 16.93 -12.81
CA SER A 5 17.77 15.54 -13.10
C SER A 5 16.60 15.06 -12.24
N LYS A 6 15.84 14.05 -12.71
CA LYS A 6 14.67 13.52 -11.98
C LYS A 6 15.04 13.02 -10.58
N LEU A 7 16.20 12.40 -10.44
CA LEU A 7 16.71 11.89 -9.16
C LEU A 7 17.01 13.03 -8.18
N GLU A 8 17.58 14.13 -8.68
CA GLU A 8 17.88 15.30 -7.87
C GLU A 8 16.60 16.00 -7.38
N LYS A 9 15.57 16.08 -8.25
CA LYS A 9 14.24 16.57 -7.87
C LYS A 9 13.58 15.70 -6.81
N LEU A 10 13.74 14.37 -6.89
CA LEU A 10 13.19 13.42 -5.92
C LEU A 10 13.79 13.57 -4.51
N VAL A 11 15.07 13.95 -4.44
CA VAL A 11 15.78 14.13 -3.17
C VAL A 11 15.52 15.51 -2.57
N LYS A 12 15.47 16.57 -3.39
CA LYS A 12 15.32 17.96 -2.91
C LYS A 12 13.88 18.32 -2.56
N THR A 13 12.88 17.70 -3.19
CA THR A 13 11.48 18.05 -2.93
C THR A 13 11.02 17.44 -1.61
N SER A 14 10.85 18.30 -0.61
CA SER A 14 10.34 17.93 0.71
C SER A 14 8.85 17.58 0.65
N ARG A 15 8.45 16.68 1.55
CA ARG A 15 7.08 16.23 1.73
C ARG A 15 6.21 17.41 2.21
N LYS A 16 5.05 17.65 1.60
CA LYS A 16 4.07 18.62 2.13
C LYS A 16 3.54 18.14 3.48
N THR A 17 3.41 19.06 4.43
CA THR A 17 2.63 18.88 5.66
C THR A 17 1.21 18.46 5.28
N GLY A 18 0.74 17.31 5.79
CA GLY A 18 -0.59 16.75 5.49
C GLY A 18 -0.60 15.44 4.69
N GLU A 19 0.52 15.01 4.08
CA GLU A 19 0.52 13.75 3.30
C GLU A 19 0.22 12.49 4.14
N GLY A 20 0.50 12.51 5.44
CA GLY A 20 0.13 11.39 6.32
C GLY A 20 -1.38 11.30 6.53
N GLU A 21 -2.05 12.44 6.62
CA GLU A 21 -3.51 12.53 6.73
C GLU A 21 -4.18 12.07 5.43
N ASP A 22 -3.67 12.51 4.28
CA ASP A 22 -4.09 12.00 2.97
C ASP A 22 -3.94 10.47 2.88
N TRP A 23 -2.85 9.91 3.41
CA TRP A 23 -2.62 8.46 3.44
C TRP A 23 -3.66 7.76 4.30
N ILE A 24 -3.94 8.28 5.49
CA ILE A 24 -4.98 7.75 6.36
C ILE A 24 -6.35 7.81 5.68
N PHE A 25 -6.71 8.92 5.04
CA PHE A 25 -7.98 9.02 4.30
C PHE A 25 -8.06 8.09 3.11
N SER A 26 -6.92 7.78 2.46
CA SER A 26 -6.88 6.81 1.37
C SER A 26 -7.17 5.37 1.82
N LEU A 27 -7.11 5.07 3.12
CA LEU A 27 -7.52 3.77 3.67
C LEU A 27 -9.04 3.58 3.65
N THR A 28 -9.84 4.64 3.76
CA THR A 28 -11.31 4.53 3.83
C THR A 28 -11.92 3.69 2.71
N PRO A 29 -11.66 3.96 1.41
CA PRO A 29 -12.22 3.14 0.33
C PRO A 29 -11.72 1.69 0.39
N ILE A 30 -10.49 1.45 0.85
CA ILE A 30 -9.93 0.10 0.98
C ILE A 30 -10.63 -0.66 2.10
N VAL A 31 -10.83 -0.03 3.25
CA VAL A 31 -11.54 -0.63 4.39
C VAL A 31 -12.96 -1.01 3.97
N VAL A 32 -13.68 -0.11 3.27
CA VAL A 32 -15.03 -0.40 2.76
C VAL A 32 -15.01 -1.61 1.82
N ALA A 33 -14.11 -1.62 0.82
CA ALA A 33 -13.98 -2.75 -0.10
C ALA A 33 -13.62 -4.06 0.63
N PHE A 34 -12.76 -3.98 1.64
CA PHE A 34 -12.30 -5.13 2.42
C PHE A 34 -13.42 -5.72 3.29
N VAL A 35 -14.30 -4.90 3.85
CA VAL A 35 -15.49 -5.38 4.57
C VAL A 35 -16.38 -6.20 3.63
N PHE A 36 -16.69 -5.70 2.43
CA PHE A 36 -17.49 -6.45 1.46
C PHE A 36 -16.80 -7.75 1.02
N TYR A 37 -15.49 -7.70 0.81
CA TYR A 37 -14.69 -8.88 0.49
C TYR A 37 -14.75 -9.95 1.59
N ILE A 38 -14.57 -9.56 2.86
CA ILE A 38 -14.69 -10.49 3.98
C ILE A 38 -16.09 -11.09 4.06
N MET A 39 -17.13 -10.25 3.96
CA MET A 39 -18.52 -10.73 4.01
C MET A 39 -18.80 -11.76 2.91
N PHE A 40 -18.25 -11.54 1.70
CA PHE A 40 -18.32 -12.48 0.59
C PHE A 40 -17.58 -13.79 0.90
N ILE A 41 -16.32 -13.74 1.35
CA ILE A 41 -15.58 -14.96 1.68
C ILE A 41 -16.26 -15.75 2.81
N LEU A 42 -16.80 -15.07 3.82
CA LEU A 42 -17.50 -15.70 4.93
C LEU A 42 -18.80 -16.38 4.50
N SER A 43 -19.54 -15.84 3.52
CA SER A 43 -20.80 -16.40 3.05
C SER A 43 -20.67 -17.59 2.09
N THR A 44 -19.48 -17.84 1.53
CA THR A 44 -19.22 -18.94 0.58
C THR A 44 -18.85 -20.25 1.29
N GLU A 45 -18.87 -21.40 0.62
CA GLU A 45 -18.39 -22.68 1.19
C GLU A 45 -16.92 -22.98 0.83
N ILE A 46 -16.10 -21.93 0.67
CA ILE A 46 -14.69 -22.07 0.30
C ILE A 46 -13.88 -22.65 1.48
N GLU A 47 -13.10 -23.68 1.22
CA GLU A 47 -12.10 -24.19 2.16
C GLU A 47 -10.96 -23.17 2.33
N GLN A 48 -10.36 -23.10 3.52
CA GLN A 48 -9.22 -22.21 3.80
C GLN A 48 -9.53 -20.71 3.67
N LYS A 49 -10.72 -20.26 4.07
CA LYS A 49 -11.14 -18.84 4.11
C LYS A 49 -10.08 -17.87 4.65
N GLY A 50 -9.33 -18.30 5.67
CA GLY A 50 -8.25 -17.50 6.28
C GLY A 50 -7.17 -17.09 5.28
N LEU A 51 -6.79 -17.97 4.36
CA LEU A 51 -5.82 -17.68 3.31
C LEU A 51 -6.34 -16.63 2.33
N PHE A 52 -7.59 -16.77 1.89
CA PHE A 52 -8.22 -15.77 1.03
C PHE A 52 -8.28 -14.41 1.73
N ILE A 53 -8.66 -14.37 3.01
CA ILE A 53 -8.69 -13.12 3.78
C ILE A 53 -7.28 -12.50 3.87
N ALA A 54 -6.25 -13.30 4.16
CA ALA A 54 -4.87 -12.84 4.25
C ALA A 54 -4.34 -12.30 2.90
N TYR A 55 -4.53 -13.03 1.80
CA TYR A 55 -4.13 -12.58 0.47
C TYR A 55 -4.90 -11.32 0.03
N GLY A 56 -6.21 -11.25 0.30
CA GLY A 56 -7.02 -10.08 0.00
C GLY A 56 -6.58 -8.84 0.79
N ALA A 57 -6.24 -9.01 2.07
CA ALA A 57 -5.70 -7.92 2.89
C ALA A 57 -4.37 -7.42 2.31
N ALA A 58 -3.46 -8.34 2.00
CA ALA A 58 -2.18 -8.01 1.41
C ALA A 58 -2.34 -7.29 0.06
N ALA A 59 -3.23 -7.76 -0.80
CA ALA A 59 -3.51 -7.13 -2.09
C ALA A 59 -4.06 -5.70 -1.95
N GLY A 60 -4.97 -5.48 -0.99
CA GLY A 60 -5.52 -4.15 -0.71
C GLY A 60 -4.46 -3.15 -0.26
N ILE A 61 -3.59 -3.55 0.67
CA ILE A 61 -2.49 -2.71 1.16
C ILE A 61 -1.44 -2.47 0.08
N ILE A 62 -1.02 -3.52 -0.66
CA ILE A 62 -0.05 -3.37 -1.75
C ILE A 62 -0.59 -2.43 -2.85
N GLY A 63 -1.89 -2.52 -3.17
CA GLY A 63 -2.54 -1.60 -4.09
C GLY A 63 -2.46 -0.14 -3.63
N LEU A 64 -2.66 0.11 -2.34
CA LEU A 64 -2.51 1.44 -1.75
C LEU A 64 -1.08 1.96 -1.86
N GLU A 65 -0.11 1.16 -1.42
CA GLU A 65 1.29 1.57 -1.45
C GLU A 65 1.79 1.80 -2.88
N SER A 66 1.29 1.01 -3.84
CA SER A 66 1.56 1.21 -5.26
C SER A 66 1.02 2.56 -5.76
N TYR A 67 -0.18 2.96 -5.34
CA TYR A 67 -0.73 4.28 -5.63
C TYR A 67 0.18 5.40 -5.07
N TRP A 68 0.65 5.25 -3.82
CA TRP A 68 1.52 6.23 -3.18
C TRP A 68 2.92 6.32 -3.83
N ILE A 69 3.46 5.19 -4.28
CA ILE A 69 4.70 5.15 -5.08
C ILE A 69 4.52 5.94 -6.38
N VAL A 70 3.44 5.68 -7.13
CA VAL A 70 3.18 6.38 -8.41
C VAL A 70 2.93 7.87 -8.18
N ARG A 71 2.17 8.24 -7.14
CA ARG A 71 1.93 9.64 -6.76
C ARG A 71 3.24 10.33 -6.36
N GLY A 72 4.06 9.69 -5.53
CA GLY A 72 5.38 10.19 -5.12
C GLY A 72 6.31 10.39 -6.31
N TRP A 73 6.33 9.44 -7.24
CA TRP A 73 7.08 9.55 -8.49
C TRP A 73 6.63 10.72 -9.36
N ARG A 74 5.32 10.89 -9.52
CA ARG A 74 4.74 11.99 -10.31
C ARG A 74 5.05 13.36 -9.69
N ASN A 75 5.02 13.46 -8.37
CA ASN A 75 5.23 14.73 -7.65
C ASN A 75 6.68 14.99 -7.22
N ASN A 76 7.62 14.11 -7.57
CA ASN A 76 9.01 14.16 -7.13
C ASN A 76 9.21 14.05 -5.60
N HIS A 77 8.32 13.37 -4.88
CA HIS A 77 8.49 13.13 -3.45
C HIS A 77 9.17 11.78 -3.22
N GLY A 78 10.51 11.76 -3.18
CA GLY A 78 11.29 10.53 -3.01
C GLY A 78 11.00 9.79 -1.70
N SER A 79 10.75 10.53 -0.61
CA SER A 79 10.40 9.93 0.69
C SER A 79 9.09 9.14 0.65
N THR A 80 8.08 9.62 -0.09
CA THR A 80 6.80 8.95 -0.28
C THR A 80 6.96 7.62 -1.03
N ILE A 81 7.87 7.58 -2.02
CA ILE A 81 8.20 6.34 -2.74
C ILE A 81 8.86 5.34 -1.81
N VAL A 82 9.86 5.77 -1.04
CA VAL A 82 10.58 4.90 -0.10
C VAL A 82 9.62 4.31 0.93
N MET A 83 8.72 5.12 1.49
CA MET A 83 7.71 4.63 2.42
C MET A 83 6.78 3.59 1.77
N GLY A 84 6.33 3.82 0.53
CA GLY A 84 5.49 2.84 -0.17
C GLY A 84 6.21 1.52 -0.44
N VAL A 85 7.48 1.56 -0.85
CA VAL A 85 8.28 0.34 -1.04
C VAL A 85 8.47 -0.41 0.28
N LEU A 86 8.72 0.30 1.39
CA LEU A 86 8.79 -0.31 2.72
C LEU A 86 7.45 -0.93 3.14
N GLY A 87 6.34 -0.25 2.88
CA GLY A 87 4.99 -0.76 3.17
C GLY A 87 4.69 -2.07 2.43
N ILE A 88 5.05 -2.17 1.15
CA ILE A 88 4.95 -3.42 0.37
C ILE A 88 5.84 -4.51 0.97
N ALA A 89 7.10 -4.21 1.28
CA ALA A 89 8.03 -5.18 1.85
C ALA A 89 7.54 -5.74 3.20
N ILE A 90 7.03 -4.87 4.08
CA ILE A 90 6.44 -5.26 5.37
C ILE A 90 5.21 -6.13 5.14
N THR A 91 4.33 -5.76 4.21
CA THR A 91 3.10 -6.51 3.92
C THR A 91 3.42 -7.92 3.42
N LEU A 92 4.37 -8.07 2.50
CA LEU A 92 4.82 -9.36 2.01
C LEU A 92 5.50 -10.19 3.11
N GLY A 93 6.30 -9.54 3.98
CA GLY A 93 6.91 -10.19 5.14
C GLY A 93 5.87 -10.74 6.12
N LEU A 94 4.84 -9.95 6.45
CA LEU A 94 3.74 -10.38 7.31
C LEU A 94 2.91 -11.50 6.70
N LEU A 95 2.62 -11.42 5.40
CA LEU A 95 1.91 -12.48 4.68
C LEU A 95 2.75 -13.78 4.71
N SER A 96 4.04 -13.71 4.37
CA SER A 96 4.91 -14.89 4.41
C SER A 96 5.00 -15.49 5.81
N LEU A 97 5.05 -14.65 6.85
CA LEU A 97 5.03 -15.09 8.23
C LEU A 97 3.73 -15.82 8.56
N TYR A 98 2.57 -15.26 8.18
CA TYR A 98 1.27 -15.90 8.35
C TYR A 98 1.20 -17.27 7.66
N MET A 99 1.67 -17.35 6.40
CA MET A 99 1.73 -18.61 5.64
C MET A 99 2.62 -19.67 6.30
N SER A 100 3.59 -19.26 7.13
CA SER A 100 4.49 -20.21 7.81
C SER A 100 3.83 -20.87 9.03
N PHE A 101 2.71 -20.32 9.52
CA PHE A 101 1.97 -20.80 10.68
C PHE A 101 0.64 -21.50 10.35
N VAL A 102 0.21 -21.45 9.09
CA VAL A 102 -1.05 -22.05 8.58
C VAL A 102 -0.73 -23.29 7.77
#